data_AF-A0A6N8TDK7-F1
#
_entry.id   AF-A0A6N8TDK7-F1
#
_cell.length_a   1.000
_cell.length_b   1.000
_cell.length_c   1.000
_cell.angle_alpha   90.00
_cell.angle_beta   90.00
_cell.angle_gamma   90.00
#
_symmetry.space_group_name_H-M   'P 1'
#
loop_
_entity.id
_entity.type
_entity.pdbx_description
1 polymer ?
#
loop_
_entity_poly.entity_id
_entity_poly.type
_entity_poly.pdbx_seq_one_letter_code
_entity_poly.pdbx_strand_id
1 'polypeptide(L)' 'MQIAGIMSTALTGMARETARAERAAQSIATPSAPQSDPAEDMLDLISAGIGFRANAASFETGADLWTVLATIKRD' A
#
# COMPACT_ATOMS: atom_id res chain seq x y z
N MET A 1 5.19 18.67 11.41
CA MET A 1 6.11 17.51 11.59
C MET A 1 5.39 16.18 11.88
N GLN A 2 4.10 16.02 11.52
CA GLN A 2 3.37 14.74 11.72
C GLN A 2 2.85 14.16 10.40
N ILE A 3 2.29 15.01 9.52
CA ILE A 3 1.82 14.60 8.17
C ILE A 3 2.95 14.04 7.30
N ALA A 4 4.13 14.66 7.30
CA ALA A 4 5.28 14.15 6.55
C ALA A 4 5.76 12.77 7.03
N GLY A 5 5.61 12.47 8.32
CA GLY A 5 5.91 11.15 8.89
C GLY A 5 4.90 10.08 8.47
N ILE A 6 3.61 10.43 8.42
CA ILE A 6 2.54 9.55 7.93
C ILE A 6 2.73 9.26 6.44
N MET A 7 3.03 10.28 5.63
CA MET A 7 3.32 10.14 4.20
C MET A 7 4.53 9.23 3.93
N SER A 8 5.62 9.40 4.68
CA SER A 8 6.80 8.53 4.56
C SER A 8 6.50 7.08 4.94
N THR A 9 5.69 6.88 5.98
CA THR A 9 5.26 5.54 6.42
C THR A 9 4.35 4.89 5.38
N ALA A 10 3.39 5.62 4.82
CA ALA A 10 2.50 5.15 3.78
C ALA A 10 3.25 4.83 2.47
N LEU A 11 4.24 5.65 2.10
CA LEU A 11 5.10 5.40 0.93
C LEU A 11 5.93 4.13 1.14
N THR A 12 6.50 3.96 2.33
CA THR A 12 7.26 2.77 2.71
C THR A 12 6.36 1.52 2.75
N GLY A 13 5.13 1.66 3.25
CA GLY A 13 4.13 0.60 3.25
C GLY A 13 3.74 0.18 1.85
N MET A 14 3.52 1.13 0.95
CA MET A 14 3.18 0.88 -0.46
C MET A 14 4.30 0.11 -1.17
N ALA A 15 5.56 0.52 -0.97
CA ALA A 15 6.72 -0.16 -1.56
C ALA A 15 6.90 -1.61 -1.05
N ARG A 16 6.52 -1.87 0.20
CA ARG A 16 6.53 -3.23 0.76
C ARG A 16 5.41 -4.08 0.16
N GLU A 17 4.24 -3.50 -0.08
CA GLU A 17 3.11 -4.25 -0.61
C GLU A 17 3.27 -4.53 -2.11
N THR A 18 3.88 -3.63 -2.88
CA THR A 18 4.27 -3.91 -4.26
C THR A 18 5.25 -5.08 -4.34
N ALA A 19 6.25 -5.12 -3.44
CA ALA A 19 7.21 -6.22 -3.39
C ALA A 19 6.58 -7.56 -2.94
N ARG A 20 5.51 -7.53 -2.12
CA ARG A 20 4.74 -8.75 -1.79
C ARG A 20 3.95 -9.23 -3.01
N ALA A 21 3.22 -8.33 -3.65
CA ALA A 21 2.43 -8.65 -4.83
C ALA A 21 3.28 -9.22 -5.98
N GLU A 22 4.47 -8.67 -6.23
CA GLU A 22 5.41 -9.19 -7.23
C GLU A 22 5.85 -10.63 -6.92
N ARG A 23 6.17 -10.94 -5.65
CA ARG A 23 6.57 -12.30 -5.24
C ARG A 23 5.44 -13.29 -5.39
N ALA A 24 4.24 -12.96 -4.91
CA ALA A 24 3.06 -13.81 -5.05
C ALA A 24 2.73 -14.07 -6.53
N ALA A 25 2.79 -13.03 -7.38
CA ALA A 25 2.59 -13.19 -8.82
C ALA A 25 3.66 -14.09 -9.47
N GLN A 26 4.92 -13.99 -9.05
CA GLN A 26 6.01 -14.83 -9.57
C GLN A 26 5.87 -16.30 -9.15
N SER A 27 5.37 -16.52 -7.94
CA SER A 27 5.05 -17.83 -7.37
C SER A 27 3.94 -18.52 -8.17
N ILE A 28 2.84 -17.80 -8.44
CA ILE A 28 1.72 -18.28 -9.26
C ILE A 28 2.17 -18.57 -10.72
N ALA A 29 3.01 -17.71 -11.28
CA ALA A 29 3.50 -17.85 -12.66
C ALA A 29 4.52 -18.99 -12.83
N THR A 30 5.22 -19.37 -11.76
CA THR A 30 6.26 -20.40 -11.77
C THR A 30 5.89 -21.52 -10.78
N PRO A 31 4.96 -22.42 -11.13
CA PRO A 31 4.50 -23.50 -10.23
C PRO A 31 5.57 -24.57 -9.93
N SER A 32 6.83 -24.34 -10.32
CA SER A 32 7.96 -25.26 -10.18
C SER A 32 8.47 -25.41 -8.74
N ALA A 33 7.98 -24.61 -7.78
CA ALA A 33 8.35 -24.72 -6.38
C ALA A 33 7.32 -25.59 -5.63
N PRO A 34 7.72 -26.72 -5.03
CA PRO A 34 6.79 -27.62 -4.32
C PRO A 34 6.28 -27.06 -2.97
N GLN A 35 6.27 -25.73 -2.78
CA GLN A 35 6.12 -25.09 -1.47
C GLN A 35 4.98 -24.07 -1.35
N SER A 36 4.37 -23.59 -2.44
CA SER A 36 3.24 -22.67 -2.33
C SER A 36 1.95 -23.27 -2.89
N ASP A 37 0.88 -23.20 -2.10
CA ASP A 37 -0.47 -23.43 -2.59
C ASP A 37 -0.89 -22.19 -3.40
N PRO A 38 -1.25 -22.33 -4.69
CA PRO A 38 -1.74 -21.21 -5.49
C PRO A 38 -2.91 -20.45 -4.83
N ALA A 39 -3.72 -21.13 -4.00
CA ALA A 39 -4.79 -20.47 -3.25
C ALA A 39 -4.24 -19.52 -2.17
N GLU A 40 -3.16 -19.89 -1.47
CA GLU A 40 -2.49 -19.02 -0.50
C GLU A 40 -1.81 -17.83 -1.19
N ASP A 41 -1.16 -18.05 -2.34
CA ASP A 41 -0.52 -16.97 -3.10
C ASP A 41 -1.55 -15.96 -3.62
N MET A 42 -2.74 -16.42 -4.04
CA MET A 42 -3.84 -15.54 -4.41
C MET A 42 -4.37 -14.71 -3.23
N LEU A 43 -4.43 -15.30 -2.03
CA LEU A 43 -4.82 -14.58 -0.81
C LEU A 43 -3.77 -13.51 -0.43
N ASP A 44 -2.48 -13.80 -0.59
CA ASP A 44 -1.41 -12.83 -0.36
C ASP A 44 -1.51 -11.66 -1.36
N LEU A 45 -1.79 -11.95 -2.63
CA LEU A 45 -2.00 -10.92 -3.65
C LEU A 45 -3.18 -10.00 -3.32
N ILE A 46 -4.30 -10.57 -2.85
CA ILE A 46 -5.48 -9.81 -2.41
C ILE A 46 -5.14 -8.95 -1.19
N SER A 47 -4.45 -9.53 -0.21
CA SER A 47 -4.02 -8.83 1.01
C SER A 47 -3.11 -7.65 0.68
N ALA A 48 -2.13 -7.85 -0.19
CA ALA A 48 -1.25 -6.79 -0.70
C ALA A 48 -2.06 -5.68 -1.43
N GLY A 49 -3.06 -6.05 -2.22
CA GLY A 49 -3.97 -5.10 -2.87
C GLY A 49 -4.81 -4.27 -1.89
N ILE A 50 -5.29 -4.88 -0.81
CA ILE A 50 -5.98 -4.18 0.28
C ILE A 50 -5.02 -3.20 0.97
N GLY A 51 -3.79 -3.64 1.26
CA GLY A 51 -2.75 -2.78 1.84
C GLY A 51 -2.39 -1.59 0.95
N PHE A 52 -2.32 -1.76 -0.36
CA PHE A 52 -2.13 -0.67 -1.32
C PHE A 52 -3.27 0.35 -1.25
N ARG A 53 -4.53 -0.11 -1.27
CA ARG A 53 -5.72 0.75 -1.18
C ARG A 53 -5.79 1.51 0.16
N ALA A 54 -5.45 0.85 1.26
CA ALA A 54 -5.41 1.48 2.57
C ALA A 54 -4.36 2.61 2.63
N ASN A 55 -3.17 2.36 2.07
CA ASN A 55 -2.14 3.40 1.96
C ASN A 55 -2.61 4.56 1.07
N ALA A 56 -3.23 4.27 -0.09
CA ALA A 56 -3.77 5.29 -0.99
C ALA A 56 -4.85 6.16 -0.31
N ALA A 57 -5.77 5.56 0.44
CA ALA A 57 -6.79 6.30 1.20
C ALA A 57 -6.18 7.24 2.25
N SER A 58 -5.05 6.84 2.87
CA SER A 58 -4.32 7.71 3.81
C SER A 58 -3.64 8.89 3.09
N PHE A 59 -3.19 8.70 1.85
CA PHE A 59 -2.65 9.78 1.02
C PHE A 59 -3.73 10.79 0.63
N GLU A 60 -4.89 10.31 0.19
CA GLU A 60 -6.05 11.14 -0.16
C GLU A 60 -6.53 11.96 1.04
N THR A 61 -6.69 11.31 2.20
CA THR A 61 -7.03 12.01 3.45
C THR A 61 -5.99 13.08 3.80
N GLY A 62 -4.70 12.80 3.60
CA GLY A 62 -3.64 13.80 3.81
C GLY A 62 -3.73 14.99 2.85
N ALA A 63 -4.09 14.75 1.59
CA ALA A 63 -4.30 15.79 0.58
C ALA A 63 -5.56 16.62 0.87
N ASP A 64 -6.64 16.00 1.33
CA ASP A 64 -7.85 16.69 1.76
C ASP A 64 -7.58 17.61 2.95
N LEU A 65 -6.85 17.12 3.96
CA LEU A 65 -6.45 17.93 5.10
C LEU A 65 -5.52 19.08 4.70
N TRP A 66 -4.61 18.85 3.75
CA TRP A 66 -3.78 19.93 3.18
C TRP A 66 -4.65 20.99 2.50
N THR A 67 -5.67 20.57 1.76
CA THR A 67 -6.64 21.47 1.12
C THR A 67 -7.40 22.28 2.17
N VAL A 68 -7.90 21.65 3.24
CA VAL A 68 -8.53 22.36 4.37
C VAL A 68 -7.59 23.39 4.97
N LEU A 69 -6.33 23.02 5.27
CA LEU A 69 -5.35 23.96 5.82
C LEU A 69 -5.08 25.15 4.88
N ALA A 70 -5.04 24.92 3.57
CA ALA A 70 -4.86 25.98 2.58
C ALA A 70 -6.04 26.97 2.53
N THR A 71 -7.24 26.56 2.96
CA THR A 71 -8.42 27.45 3.07
C THR A 71 -8.47 28.28 4.35
N ILE A 72 -7.68 27.92 5.38
CA ILE A 72 -7.66 28.66 6.65
C ILE A 72 -6.83 29.93 6.47
N LYS A 73 -7.48 31.08 6.62
CA LYS A 73 -6.83 32.39 6.59
C LYS A 73 -6.08 32.61 7.90
N ARG A 74 -4.77 32.86 7.81
CA ARG A 74 -3.94 33.24 8.96
C ARG A 74 -3.99 34.76 9.10
N ASP A 75 -4.96 35.26 9.87
CA ASP A 75 -4.92 36.64 10.41
C ASP A 75 -3.93 36.74 11.58
#